data_AF-A0A661RPA3-F1
#
_entry.id   AF-A0A661RPA3-F1
#
_cell.length_a   1.000
_cell.length_b   1.000
_cell.length_c   1.000
_cell.angle_alpha   90.00
_cell.angle_beta   90.00
_cell.angle_gamma   90.00
#
_symmetry.space_group_name_H-M   'P 1'
#
loop_
_entity.id
_entity.type
_entity.pdbx_description
1 polymer ?
#
loop_
_entity_poly.entity_id
_entity_poly.type
_entity_poly.pdbx_seq_one_letter_code
_entity_poly.pdbx_strand_id
1 'polypeptide(L)'
;GRRWIGCDLSRWAIHVTRKRLLGIENCKPFEVLNLGKYERKYWMGITFGGKKKDDQEMLIFQYIAFMLKLHSAEPLTGMQHIHGKKGSALIHIGAVDAPVTIDEVNACIEECLAVEQSELHVLGWEWEMGMTPFIVQEARRRGVKVLLLNIPREVMEEQAVDKGDIHFFEVAHLEVEVKKLKDRKIKVSLSDFAFPYADMIPDDVRKKIKKWSDYIDYWAIDWNFRNDTFMNGWVAYRTRKERRLSLSSDSHKYDEPGTYTIMVKVVDIFGNDTSQTFEVEVK
;
A
#
# COMPACT_ATOMS: atom_id res chain seq x y z
N GLY A 1 0.67 -23.03 27.34
CA GLY A 1 1.18 -23.38 26.00
C GLY A 1 2.36 -22.48 25.64
N ARG A 2 3.22 -22.87 24.69
CA ARG A 2 4.34 -22.03 24.22
C ARG A 2 3.87 -20.97 23.23
N ARG A 3 4.47 -19.78 23.26
CA ARG A 3 4.29 -18.70 22.29
C ARG A 3 5.61 -18.53 21.54
N TRP A 4 5.54 -18.32 20.23
CA TRP A 4 6.71 -18.20 19.36
C TRP A 4 6.73 -16.82 18.71
N ILE A 5 7.92 -16.24 18.57
CA ILE A 5 8.16 -15.01 17.82
C ILE A 5 9.33 -15.32 16.88
N GLY A 6 9.15 -15.00 15.60
CA GLY A 6 10.20 -15.08 14.58
C GLY A 6 10.30 -13.74 13.87
N CYS A 7 11.52 -13.38 13.45
CA CYS A 7 11.77 -12.15 12.71
C CYS A 7 12.76 -12.41 11.57
N ASP A 8 12.62 -11.63 10.51
CA ASP A 8 13.51 -11.58 9.36
C ASP A 8 13.37 -10.19 8.72
N LEU A 9 14.45 -9.66 8.14
CA LEU A 9 14.42 -8.37 7.44
C LEU A 9 13.80 -8.51 6.04
N SER A 10 13.86 -9.71 5.45
CA SER A 10 13.37 -9.98 4.11
C SER A 10 11.87 -10.20 4.10
N ARG A 11 11.15 -9.31 3.40
CA ARG A 11 9.71 -9.49 3.11
C ARG A 11 9.42 -10.83 2.45
N TRP A 12 10.33 -11.31 1.61
CA TRP A 12 10.27 -12.61 0.97
C TRP A 12 10.38 -13.76 1.97
N ALA A 13 11.35 -13.73 2.88
CA ALA A 13 11.51 -14.76 3.90
C ALA A 13 10.29 -14.84 4.83
N ILE A 14 9.76 -13.68 5.25
CA ILE A 14 8.52 -13.57 6.02
C ILE A 14 7.34 -14.16 5.23
N HIS A 15 7.20 -13.78 3.95
CA HIS A 15 6.11 -14.26 3.10
C HIS A 15 6.14 -15.78 2.88
N VAL A 16 7.32 -16.35 2.61
CA VAL A 16 7.51 -17.80 2.46
C VAL A 16 7.22 -18.52 3.78
N THR A 17 7.69 -17.99 4.90
CA THR A 17 7.43 -18.55 6.24
C THR A 17 5.95 -18.55 6.55
N ARG A 18 5.23 -17.45 6.25
CA ARG A 18 3.77 -17.36 6.38
C ARG A 18 3.06 -18.48 5.63
N LYS A 19 3.37 -18.69 4.35
CA LYS A 19 2.76 -19.77 3.56
C LYS A 19 3.07 -21.16 4.11
N ARG A 20 4.27 -21.38 4.65
CA ARG A 20 4.64 -22.65 5.30
C ARG A 20 3.85 -22.88 6.58
N LEU A 21 3.68 -21.86 7.42
CA LEU A 21 2.89 -21.95 8.65
C LEU A 21 1.42 -22.22 8.35
N LEU A 22 0.83 -21.53 7.37
CA LEU A 22 -0.55 -21.75 6.95
C LEU A 22 -0.78 -23.16 6.35
N GLY A 23 0.26 -23.79 5.81
CA GLY A 23 0.19 -25.17 5.32
C GLY A 23 0.23 -26.24 6.42
N ILE A 24 0.42 -25.88 7.69
CA ILE A 24 0.40 -26.82 8.82
C ILE A 24 -1.05 -27.11 9.20
N GLU A 25 -1.40 -28.39 9.30
CA GLU A 25 -2.72 -28.80 9.76
C GLU A 25 -2.98 -28.28 11.19
N ASN A 26 -4.16 -27.69 11.41
CA ASN A 26 -4.55 -27.09 12.68
C ASN A 26 -3.57 -26.00 13.19
N CYS A 27 -2.92 -25.28 12.28
CA CYS A 27 -2.11 -24.12 12.64
C CYS A 27 -2.95 -23.12 13.46
N LYS A 28 -2.45 -22.72 14.63
CA LYS A 28 -3.11 -21.69 15.43
C LYS A 28 -2.93 -20.32 14.77
N PRO A 29 -3.89 -19.39 14.95
CA PRO A 29 -3.75 -18.03 14.45
C PRO A 29 -2.43 -17.38 14.90
N PHE A 30 -1.84 -16.59 14.01
CA PHE A 30 -0.62 -15.85 14.25
C PHE A 30 -0.68 -14.49 13.55
N GLU A 31 0.08 -13.54 14.08
CA GLU A 31 0.17 -12.19 13.54
C GLU A 31 1.43 -12.03 12.69
N VAL A 32 1.34 -11.20 11.65
CA VAL A 32 2.49 -10.74 10.89
C VAL A 32 2.60 -9.24 11.09
N LEU A 33 3.66 -8.82 11.79
CA LEU A 33 3.89 -7.44 12.17
C LEU A 33 5.01 -6.82 11.31
N ASN A 34 4.95 -5.50 11.12
CA ASN A 34 5.95 -4.73 10.39
C ASN A 34 6.44 -3.58 11.28
N LEU A 35 7.75 -3.31 11.25
CA LEU A 35 8.35 -2.18 11.98
C LEU A 35 8.28 -0.85 11.21
N GLY A 36 7.71 -0.83 9.99
CA GLY A 36 7.76 0.27 9.03
C GLY A 36 7.68 1.67 9.65
N LYS A 37 6.60 2.00 10.36
CA LYS A 37 6.47 3.32 11.02
C LYS A 37 7.63 3.67 11.96
N TYR A 38 8.04 2.73 12.80
CA TYR A 38 9.14 2.93 13.74
C TYR A 38 10.48 3.04 13.02
N GLU A 39 10.72 2.16 12.05
CA GLU A 39 11.90 2.12 11.20
C GLU A 39 12.10 3.44 10.46
N ARG A 40 11.05 3.96 9.81
CA ARG A 40 11.06 5.22 9.08
C ARG A 40 11.31 6.43 9.99
N LYS A 41 10.68 6.47 11.17
CA LYS A 41 10.90 7.54 12.15
C LYS A 41 12.33 7.52 12.71
N TYR A 42 12.85 6.35 13.00
CA TYR A 42 14.24 6.17 13.43
C TYR A 42 15.21 6.61 12.33
N TRP A 43 14.97 6.17 11.08
CA TRP A 43 15.73 6.57 9.90
C TRP A 43 15.77 8.09 9.71
N MET A 44 14.61 8.77 9.73
CA MET A 44 14.57 10.23 9.61
C MET A 44 15.42 10.90 10.70
N GLY A 45 15.36 10.40 11.93
CA GLY A 45 16.14 10.91 13.06
C GLY A 45 17.65 10.72 12.91
N ILE A 46 18.12 9.60 12.35
CA ILE A 46 19.57 9.37 12.15
C ILE A 46 20.11 10.08 10.91
N THR A 47 19.30 10.19 9.85
CA THR A 47 19.75 10.72 8.55
C THR A 47 19.74 12.25 8.54
N PHE A 48 18.73 12.86 9.17
CA PHE A 48 18.55 14.31 9.17
C PHE A 48 18.81 14.96 10.54
N GLY A 49 18.85 14.17 11.62
CA GLY A 49 19.14 14.64 12.97
C GLY A 49 20.61 15.02 13.15
N GLY A 50 20.88 16.32 13.11
CA GLY A 50 22.17 16.85 13.56
C GLY A 50 22.45 16.60 15.04
N LYS A 51 23.64 17.00 15.52
CA LYS A 51 24.05 16.85 16.94
C LYS A 51 23.19 17.63 17.95
N LYS A 52 22.29 18.52 17.51
CA LYS A 52 21.37 19.29 18.35
C LYS A 52 19.96 18.70 18.22
N LYS A 53 19.35 18.36 19.36
CA LYS A 53 18.13 17.54 19.48
C LYS A 53 16.80 18.24 19.13
N ASP A 54 16.80 19.52 18.77
CA ASP A 54 15.64 20.37 19.08
C ASP A 54 15.02 21.15 17.91
N ASP A 55 15.14 20.70 16.65
CA ASP A 55 14.35 21.32 15.58
C ASP A 55 13.63 20.27 14.71
N GLN A 56 12.43 19.89 15.16
CA GLN A 56 11.56 18.96 14.41
C GLN A 56 11.14 19.55 13.06
N GLU A 57 11.01 20.87 12.94
CA GLU A 57 10.65 21.51 11.67
C GLU A 57 11.80 21.39 10.67
N MET A 58 13.04 21.59 11.11
CA MET A 58 14.21 21.38 10.26
C MET A 58 14.32 19.94 9.77
N LEU A 59 14.03 18.94 10.61
CA LEU A 59 14.02 17.52 10.22
C LEU A 59 13.01 17.25 9.10
N ILE A 60 11.79 17.76 9.26
CA ILE A 60 10.72 17.61 8.27
C ILE A 60 11.12 18.29 6.96
N PHE A 61 11.67 19.50 7.01
CA PHE A 61 12.15 20.21 5.83
C PHE A 61 13.24 19.43 5.09
N GLN A 62 14.23 18.88 5.79
CA GLN A 62 15.30 18.08 5.18
C GLN A 62 14.76 16.80 4.55
N TYR A 63 13.81 16.13 5.22
CA TYR A 63 13.12 14.96 4.67
C TYR A 63 12.38 15.29 3.37
N ILE A 64 11.61 16.38 3.35
CA ILE A 64 10.87 16.84 2.16
C ILE A 64 11.86 17.17 1.03
N ALA A 65 12.90 17.96 1.31
CA ALA A 65 13.90 18.33 0.31
C ALA A 65 14.62 17.10 -0.27
N PHE A 66 14.91 16.11 0.58
CA PHE A 66 15.49 14.84 0.15
C PHE A 66 14.56 14.06 -0.79
N MET A 67 13.28 13.93 -0.45
CA MET A 67 12.30 13.23 -1.29
C MET A 67 12.07 13.94 -2.63
N LEU A 68 11.99 15.28 -2.62
CA LEU A 68 11.89 16.07 -3.85
C LEU A 68 13.10 15.84 -4.76
N LYS A 69 14.32 15.85 -4.20
CA LYS A 69 15.55 15.57 -4.97
C LYS A 69 15.50 14.18 -5.61
N LEU A 70 15.14 13.14 -4.84
CA LEU A 70 15.00 11.78 -5.39
C LEU A 70 13.93 11.69 -6.48
N HIS A 71 12.85 12.45 -6.33
CA HIS A 71 11.80 12.52 -7.34
C HIS A 71 12.13 13.44 -8.52
N SER A 72 13.33 14.05 -8.55
CA SER A 72 13.74 15.04 -9.57
C SER A 72 12.79 16.26 -9.64
N ALA A 73 12.36 16.74 -8.48
CA ALA A 73 11.51 17.90 -8.30
C ALA A 73 12.26 19.03 -7.58
N GLU A 74 11.84 20.26 -7.85
CA GLU A 74 12.38 21.47 -7.21
C GLU A 74 11.49 21.88 -6.03
N PRO A 75 12.05 22.36 -4.90
CA PRO A 75 11.27 22.90 -3.79
C PRO A 75 10.42 24.10 -4.20
N LEU A 76 9.22 24.18 -3.63
CA LEU A 76 8.30 25.30 -3.84
C LEU A 76 7.95 25.93 -2.49
N THR A 77 7.94 27.25 -2.42
CA THR A 77 7.63 28.02 -1.21
C THR A 77 6.30 28.76 -1.34
N GLY A 78 5.70 29.15 -0.21
CA GLY A 78 4.46 29.93 -0.19
C GLY A 78 3.17 29.13 -0.36
N MET A 79 3.29 27.79 -0.38
CA MET A 79 2.15 26.86 -0.40
C MET A 79 1.92 26.29 1.00
N GLN A 80 0.71 25.81 1.27
CA GLN A 80 0.34 25.18 2.54
C GLN A 80 0.57 23.67 2.52
N HIS A 81 0.24 23.01 1.41
CA HIS A 81 0.30 21.55 1.29
C HIS A 81 1.27 21.11 0.19
N ILE A 82 1.48 21.92 -0.85
CA ILE A 82 2.42 21.59 -1.93
C ILE A 82 3.86 21.90 -1.51
N HIS A 83 4.75 20.93 -1.69
CA HIS A 83 6.15 21.02 -1.27
C HIS A 83 7.12 21.29 -2.42
N GLY A 84 6.75 20.93 -3.64
CA GLY A 84 7.63 21.09 -4.80
C GLY A 84 6.93 21.06 -6.14
N LYS A 85 7.72 21.12 -7.20
CA LYS A 85 7.24 21.12 -8.58
C LYS A 85 8.18 20.32 -9.49
N LYS A 86 7.61 19.61 -10.46
CA LYS A 86 8.33 18.87 -11.49
C LYS A 86 7.65 19.11 -12.84
N GLY A 87 8.23 19.96 -13.68
CA GLY A 87 7.57 20.41 -14.91
C GLY A 87 6.25 21.13 -14.57
N SER A 88 5.11 20.62 -15.06
CA SER A 88 3.77 21.12 -14.73
C SER A 88 3.15 20.48 -13.48
N ALA A 89 3.75 19.41 -12.94
CA ALA A 89 3.20 18.70 -11.80
C ALA A 89 3.59 19.38 -10.49
N LEU A 90 2.61 19.67 -9.63
CA LEU A 90 2.85 20.01 -8.23
C LEU A 90 3.07 18.74 -7.42
N ILE A 91 3.92 18.83 -6.39
CA ILE A 91 4.36 17.66 -5.61
C ILE A 91 4.02 17.86 -4.14
N HIS A 92 3.30 16.89 -3.58
CA HIS A 92 3.12 16.75 -2.14
C HIS A 92 3.91 15.54 -1.63
N ILE A 93 4.55 15.68 -0.47
CA ILE A 93 5.29 14.61 0.20
C ILE A 93 4.60 14.33 1.53
N GLY A 94 4.00 13.16 1.67
CA GLY A 94 3.31 12.73 2.87
C GLY A 94 4.26 12.52 4.05
N ALA A 95 3.67 12.45 5.25
CA ALA A 95 4.45 12.25 6.48
C ALA A 95 5.22 10.92 6.48
N VAL A 96 6.39 10.94 7.13
CA VAL A 96 7.25 9.74 7.25
C VAL A 96 6.65 8.65 8.14
N ASP A 97 5.78 9.02 9.09
CA ASP A 97 5.27 8.15 10.15
C ASP A 97 3.74 8.05 10.23
N ALA A 98 3.04 8.54 9.20
CA ALA A 98 1.59 8.44 9.07
C ALA A 98 1.18 8.14 7.62
N PRO A 99 0.05 7.46 7.40
CA PRO A 99 -0.52 7.31 6.07
C PRO A 99 -1.01 8.65 5.53
N VAL A 100 -0.89 8.84 4.21
CA VAL A 100 -1.52 9.96 3.52
C VAL A 100 -3.04 9.76 3.51
N THR A 101 -3.78 10.78 3.90
CA THR A 101 -5.25 10.71 4.07
C THR A 101 -6.03 11.25 2.88
N ILE A 102 -7.31 10.87 2.76
CA ILE A 102 -8.22 11.39 1.72
C ILE A 102 -8.35 12.91 1.86
N ASP A 103 -8.47 13.41 3.09
CA ASP A 103 -8.59 14.85 3.37
C ASP A 103 -7.32 15.61 2.97
N GLU A 104 -6.13 15.05 3.23
CA GLU A 104 -4.84 15.61 2.83
C GLU A 104 -4.71 15.71 1.31
N VAL A 105 -5.09 14.65 0.58
CA VAL A 105 -5.08 14.68 -0.89
C VAL A 105 -6.10 15.69 -1.42
N ASN A 106 -7.29 15.76 -0.84
CA ASN A 106 -8.30 16.76 -1.19
C ASN A 106 -7.77 18.18 -0.99
N ALA A 107 -7.10 18.47 0.13
CA ALA A 107 -6.50 19.78 0.39
C ALA A 107 -5.43 20.14 -0.65
N CYS A 108 -4.61 19.18 -1.08
CA CYS A 108 -3.67 19.37 -2.17
C CYS A 108 -4.36 19.65 -3.51
N ILE A 109 -5.48 18.98 -3.81
CA ILE A 109 -6.28 19.21 -5.02
C ILE A 109 -6.87 20.62 -5.01
N GLU A 110 -7.42 21.09 -3.87
CA GLU A 110 -7.92 22.47 -3.74
C GLU A 110 -6.81 23.48 -4.00
N GLU A 111 -5.63 23.26 -3.41
CA GLU A 111 -4.48 24.15 -3.60
C GLU A 111 -4.02 24.15 -5.07
N CYS A 112 -3.95 22.99 -5.74
CA CYS A 112 -3.65 22.89 -7.17
C CYS A 112 -4.61 23.74 -8.03
N LEU A 113 -5.91 23.64 -7.77
CA LEU A 113 -6.93 24.40 -8.48
C LEU A 113 -6.80 25.90 -8.23
N ALA A 114 -6.50 26.30 -6.99
CA ALA A 114 -6.32 27.70 -6.62
C ALA A 114 -5.13 28.37 -7.35
N VAL A 115 -4.12 27.58 -7.71
CA VAL A 115 -2.94 28.06 -8.47
C VAL A 115 -2.95 27.65 -9.94
N GLU A 116 -4.13 27.28 -10.45
CA GLU A 116 -4.40 26.94 -11.86
C GLU A 116 -3.46 25.85 -12.42
N GLN A 117 -3.06 24.89 -11.58
CA GLN A 117 -2.32 23.70 -12.00
C GLN A 117 -3.26 22.49 -12.13
N SER A 118 -3.01 21.66 -13.14
CA SER A 118 -3.87 20.52 -13.48
C SER A 118 -3.20 19.16 -13.25
N GLU A 119 -2.02 19.12 -12.60
CA GLU A 119 -1.31 17.88 -12.31
C GLU A 119 -0.71 17.92 -10.90
N LEU A 120 -0.96 16.85 -10.14
CA LEU A 120 -0.52 16.67 -8.76
C LEU A 120 0.08 15.28 -8.60
N HIS A 121 1.31 15.19 -8.10
CA HIS A 121 1.90 13.93 -7.64
C HIS A 121 1.98 13.95 -6.13
N VAL A 122 1.43 12.91 -5.50
CA VAL A 122 1.43 12.74 -4.05
C VAL A 122 2.33 11.56 -3.75
N LEU A 123 3.39 11.76 -2.97
CA LEU A 123 4.34 10.70 -2.60
C LEU A 123 4.06 10.30 -1.15
N GLY A 124 3.73 9.02 -0.92
CA GLY A 124 3.37 8.51 0.40
C GLY A 124 4.06 7.19 0.73
N TRP A 125 4.34 6.97 2.01
CA TRP A 125 4.81 5.67 2.52
C TRP A 125 3.67 4.66 2.69
N GLU A 126 2.54 5.16 3.16
CA GLU A 126 1.32 4.44 3.45
C GLU A 126 0.14 5.32 3.02
N TRP A 127 -1.00 4.69 2.78
CA TRP A 127 -2.21 5.35 2.28
C TRP A 127 -3.38 4.97 3.15
N GLU A 128 -4.30 5.90 3.36
CA GLU A 128 -5.59 5.61 3.96
C GLU A 128 -6.33 4.53 3.14
N MET A 129 -6.94 3.57 3.85
CA MET A 129 -7.63 2.45 3.23
C MET A 129 -8.84 2.94 2.42
N GLY A 130 -9.03 2.39 1.23
CA GLY A 130 -10.17 2.75 0.36
C GLY A 130 -10.01 4.05 -0.43
N MET A 131 -8.84 4.70 -0.37
CA MET A 131 -8.56 5.91 -1.14
C MET A 131 -8.62 5.70 -2.66
N THR A 132 -8.07 4.59 -3.16
CA THR A 132 -8.05 4.26 -4.60
C THR A 132 -9.19 3.31 -4.98
N PRO A 133 -9.84 3.51 -6.15
CA PRO A 133 -9.56 4.55 -7.17
C PRO A 133 -10.31 5.87 -6.94
N PHE A 134 -11.13 5.98 -5.90
CA PHE A 134 -12.12 7.06 -5.73
C PHE A 134 -11.51 8.47 -5.81
N ILE A 135 -10.45 8.74 -5.05
CA ILE A 135 -9.84 10.08 -5.01
C ILE A 135 -9.26 10.51 -6.37
N VAL A 136 -8.70 9.54 -7.11
CA VAL A 136 -8.10 9.79 -8.44
C VAL A 136 -9.20 10.09 -9.46
N GLN A 137 -10.31 9.37 -9.39
CA GLN A 137 -11.47 9.62 -10.26
C GLN A 137 -12.11 10.97 -9.95
N GLU A 138 -12.24 11.33 -8.67
CA GLU A 138 -12.82 12.59 -8.25
C GLU A 138 -11.95 13.78 -8.65
N ALA A 139 -10.64 13.71 -8.41
CA ALA A 139 -9.69 14.74 -8.85
C ALA A 139 -9.77 14.96 -10.36
N ARG A 140 -9.86 13.86 -11.13
CA ARG A 140 -9.98 13.92 -12.59
C ARG A 140 -11.26 14.64 -13.04
N ARG A 141 -12.39 14.43 -12.36
CA ARG A 141 -13.64 15.17 -12.65
C ARG A 141 -13.50 16.66 -12.40
N ARG A 142 -12.67 17.03 -11.43
CA ARG A 142 -12.34 18.43 -11.10
C ARG A 142 -11.26 19.04 -11.99
N GLY A 143 -10.73 18.28 -12.95
CA GLY A 143 -9.72 18.75 -13.90
C GLY A 143 -8.27 18.60 -13.43
N VAL A 144 -8.01 17.89 -12.33
CA VAL A 144 -6.66 17.63 -11.82
C VAL A 144 -6.29 16.17 -12.06
N LYS A 145 -5.19 15.94 -12.78
CA LYS A 145 -4.56 14.62 -12.91
C LYS A 145 -3.76 14.34 -11.64
N VAL A 146 -4.22 13.39 -10.82
CA VAL A 146 -3.53 12.97 -9.59
C VAL A 146 -2.78 11.65 -9.83
N LEU A 147 -1.50 11.62 -9.47
CA LEU A 147 -0.71 10.40 -9.34
C LEU A 147 -0.38 10.17 -7.87
N LEU A 148 -0.77 9.01 -7.34
CA LEU A 148 -0.40 8.56 -6.00
C LEU A 148 0.80 7.64 -6.13
N LEU A 149 1.96 8.01 -5.57
CA LEU A 149 3.24 7.33 -5.75
C LEU A 149 3.77 6.80 -4.41
N ASN A 150 4.08 5.51 -4.37
CA ASN A 150 4.72 4.90 -3.20
C ASN A 150 6.17 5.36 -3.07
N ILE A 151 6.54 5.81 -1.87
CA ILE A 151 7.94 6.02 -1.48
C ILE A 151 8.57 4.64 -1.24
N PRO A 152 9.57 4.22 -2.04
CA PRO A 152 10.20 2.92 -1.90
C PRO A 152 11.06 2.87 -0.62
N ARG A 153 11.25 1.70 0.01
CA ARG A 153 12.13 1.58 1.20
C ARG A 153 13.59 1.84 0.86
N GLU A 154 13.94 1.60 -0.40
CA GLU A 154 15.24 1.80 -1.01
C GLU A 154 15.75 3.25 -0.80
N VAL A 155 14.86 4.24 -0.58
CA VAL A 155 15.28 5.60 -0.18
C VAL A 155 16.05 5.66 1.13
N MET A 156 15.91 4.64 1.98
CA MET A 156 16.61 4.50 3.25
C MET A 156 17.96 3.82 3.09
N GLU A 157 18.25 3.26 1.92
CA GLU A 157 19.48 2.56 1.60
C GLU A 157 20.42 3.51 0.84
N GLU A 158 21.47 3.98 1.52
CA GLU A 158 22.46 4.92 0.95
C GLU A 158 23.01 4.44 -0.40
N GLN A 159 23.29 3.14 -0.52
CA GLN A 159 23.80 2.56 -1.77
C GLN A 159 22.81 2.61 -2.94
N ALA A 160 21.50 2.50 -2.67
CA ALA A 160 20.48 2.59 -3.71
C ALA A 160 20.32 4.04 -4.17
N VAL A 161 20.37 4.98 -3.22
CA VAL A 161 20.34 6.43 -3.47
C VAL A 161 21.55 6.86 -4.31
N ASP A 162 22.76 6.44 -3.95
CA ASP A 162 23.99 6.82 -4.65
C ASP A 162 24.05 6.28 -6.09
N LYS A 163 23.47 5.11 -6.33
CA LYS A 163 23.35 4.51 -7.66
C LYS A 163 22.22 5.09 -8.50
N GLY A 164 21.37 5.94 -7.92
CA GLY A 164 20.16 6.44 -8.57
C GLY A 164 19.12 5.36 -8.85
N ASP A 165 19.14 4.26 -8.09
CA ASP A 165 18.24 3.11 -8.27
C ASP A 165 16.96 3.27 -7.43
N ILE A 166 16.37 4.46 -7.48
CA ILE A 166 15.15 4.80 -6.74
C ILE A 166 14.01 5.01 -7.73
N HIS A 167 12.98 4.18 -7.59
CA HIS A 167 11.83 4.17 -8.47
C HIS A 167 10.53 4.37 -7.68
N PHE A 168 9.84 5.48 -7.95
CA PHE A 168 8.53 5.77 -7.39
C PHE A 168 7.46 5.18 -8.30
N PHE A 169 6.66 4.27 -7.75
CA PHE A 169 5.62 3.57 -8.51
C PHE A 169 4.25 4.00 -8.05
N GLU A 170 3.29 4.02 -8.98
CA GLU A 170 1.90 4.29 -8.62
C GLU A 170 1.36 3.30 -7.59
N VAL A 171 0.40 3.72 -6.78
CA VAL A 171 -0.31 2.81 -5.87
C VAL A 171 -1.02 1.75 -6.72
N ALA A 172 -0.83 0.48 -6.35
CA ALA A 172 -1.47 -0.63 -7.06
C ALA A 172 -3.00 -0.48 -7.00
N HIS A 173 -3.66 -0.66 -8.15
CA HIS A 173 -5.11 -0.70 -8.24
C HIS A 173 -5.57 -2.14 -8.03
N LEU A 174 -6.50 -2.35 -7.10
CA LEU A 174 -7.11 -3.64 -6.83
C LEU A 174 -8.62 -3.51 -7.04
N GLU A 175 -9.20 -4.41 -7.83
CA GLU A 175 -10.65 -4.51 -7.97
C GLU A 175 -11.18 -5.76 -7.31
N VAL A 176 -12.15 -5.56 -6.42
CA VAL A 176 -12.80 -6.60 -5.63
C VAL A 176 -14.30 -6.52 -5.81
N GLU A 177 -14.90 -7.66 -6.16
CA GLU A 177 -16.35 -7.83 -6.13
C GLU A 177 -16.79 -8.49 -4.83
N VAL A 178 -17.73 -7.86 -4.12
CA VAL A 178 -18.39 -8.41 -2.94
C VAL A 178 -19.83 -8.77 -3.29
N LYS A 179 -20.11 -10.08 -3.40
CA LYS A 179 -21.43 -10.60 -3.77
C LYS A 179 -22.21 -11.04 -2.55
N LYS A 180 -23.37 -10.42 -2.31
CA LYS A 180 -24.36 -10.88 -1.34
C LYS A 180 -25.14 -12.08 -1.91
N LEU A 181 -25.20 -13.16 -1.15
CA LEU A 181 -25.92 -14.39 -1.45
C LEU A 181 -27.07 -14.58 -0.45
N LYS A 182 -27.91 -15.60 -0.67
CA LYS A 182 -28.98 -15.98 0.27
C LYS A 182 -28.41 -16.45 1.61
N ASP A 183 -29.24 -16.42 2.65
CA ASP A 183 -28.93 -16.94 4.00
C ASP A 183 -27.73 -16.26 4.67
N ARG A 184 -27.64 -14.92 4.57
CA ARG A 184 -26.55 -14.12 5.15
C ARG A 184 -25.16 -14.54 4.69
N LYS A 185 -25.04 -14.97 3.42
CA LYS A 185 -23.76 -15.39 2.85
C LYS A 185 -23.14 -14.29 2.00
N ILE A 186 -21.86 -14.08 2.15
CA ILE A 186 -21.06 -13.21 1.30
C ILE A 186 -20.00 -14.04 0.57
N LYS A 187 -19.73 -13.68 -0.68
CA LYS A 187 -18.61 -14.20 -1.46
C LYS A 187 -17.81 -13.05 -2.04
N VAL A 188 -16.50 -13.13 -1.95
CA VAL A 188 -15.56 -12.10 -2.43
C VAL A 188 -14.79 -12.66 -3.62
N SER A 189 -14.54 -11.83 -4.63
CA SER A 189 -13.71 -12.21 -5.79
C SER A 189 -12.81 -11.06 -6.21
N LEU A 190 -11.63 -11.38 -6.72
CA LEU A 190 -10.73 -10.43 -7.36
C LEU A 190 -11.05 -10.38 -8.87
N SER A 191 -11.32 -9.20 -9.41
CA SER A 191 -11.65 -9.01 -10.83
C SER A 191 -10.49 -8.41 -11.63
N ASP A 192 -9.67 -7.56 -11.01
CA ASP A 192 -8.51 -6.93 -11.65
C ASP A 192 -7.43 -6.54 -10.62
N PHE A 193 -6.19 -6.41 -11.11
CA PHE A 193 -5.06 -5.91 -10.34
C PHE A 193 -4.03 -5.25 -11.26
N ALA A 194 -3.81 -3.95 -11.06
CA ALA A 194 -2.75 -3.22 -11.76
C ALA A 194 -1.43 -3.36 -10.99
N PHE A 195 -0.43 -3.94 -11.66
CA PHE A 195 0.91 -4.12 -11.11
C PHE A 195 1.86 -3.05 -11.69
N PRO A 196 2.16 -1.97 -10.94
CA PRO A 196 2.91 -0.83 -11.46
C PRO A 196 4.40 -1.13 -11.64
N TYR A 197 4.89 -2.24 -11.07
CA TYR A 197 6.30 -2.64 -11.09
C TYR A 197 6.64 -3.59 -12.25
N ALA A 198 5.78 -3.71 -13.26
CA ALA A 198 5.95 -4.70 -14.35
C ALA A 198 7.30 -4.53 -15.07
N ASP A 199 7.80 -3.30 -15.16
CA ASP A 199 9.05 -2.98 -15.84
C ASP A 199 10.31 -3.47 -15.12
N MET A 200 10.23 -3.74 -13.82
CA MET A 200 11.33 -4.31 -13.04
C MET A 200 11.50 -5.81 -13.24
N ILE A 201 10.54 -6.48 -13.89
CA ILE A 201 10.58 -7.91 -14.10
C ILE A 201 11.49 -8.21 -15.31
N PRO A 202 12.52 -9.07 -15.14
CA PRO A 202 13.36 -9.54 -16.25
C PRO A 202 12.52 -10.09 -17.40
N ASP A 203 12.92 -9.82 -18.64
CA ASP A 203 12.14 -10.16 -19.84
C ASP A 203 11.78 -11.65 -19.94
N ASP A 204 12.69 -12.54 -19.54
CA ASP A 204 12.48 -13.98 -19.57
C ASP A 204 11.41 -14.45 -18.57
N VAL A 205 11.23 -13.70 -17.47
CA VAL A 205 10.16 -13.91 -16.49
C VAL A 205 8.89 -13.21 -16.95
N ARG A 206 8.96 -11.97 -17.45
CA ARG A 206 7.82 -11.19 -17.92
C ARG A 206 7.05 -11.92 -19.02
N LYS A 207 7.75 -12.58 -19.96
CA LYS A 207 7.15 -13.41 -21.03
C LYS A 207 6.31 -14.58 -20.51
N LYS A 208 6.47 -14.99 -19.25
CA LYS A 208 5.69 -16.08 -18.63
C LYS A 208 4.40 -15.56 -17.97
N ILE A 209 4.28 -14.26 -17.77
CA ILE A 209 3.11 -13.59 -17.19
C ILE A 209 2.08 -13.41 -18.30
N LYS A 210 0.89 -14.00 -18.13
CA LYS A 210 -0.14 -14.02 -19.19
C LYS A 210 -1.39 -13.22 -18.85
N LYS A 211 -1.60 -12.94 -17.57
CA LYS A 211 -2.81 -12.29 -17.04
C LYS A 211 -2.49 -11.56 -15.74
N TRP A 212 -3.29 -10.56 -15.40
CA TRP A 212 -3.12 -9.74 -14.19
C TRP A 212 -2.94 -10.58 -12.91
N SER A 213 -3.71 -11.68 -12.78
CA SER A 213 -3.65 -12.52 -11.58
C SER A 213 -2.31 -13.24 -11.37
N ASP A 214 -1.44 -13.29 -12.38
CA ASP A 214 -0.10 -13.85 -12.26
C ASP A 214 0.87 -12.93 -11.49
N TYR A 215 0.52 -11.66 -11.31
CA TYR A 215 1.20 -10.75 -10.39
C TYR A 215 0.85 -10.98 -8.93
N ILE A 216 -0.18 -11.79 -8.64
CA ILE A 216 -0.61 -12.08 -7.26
C ILE A 216 -0.10 -13.46 -6.83
N ASP A 217 0.63 -13.48 -5.72
CA ASP A 217 1.13 -14.71 -5.10
C ASP A 217 0.23 -15.19 -3.95
N TYR A 218 -0.45 -14.26 -3.28
CA TYR A 218 -1.29 -14.53 -2.11
C TYR A 218 -2.41 -13.50 -1.98
N TRP A 219 -3.57 -13.92 -1.50
CA TRP A 219 -4.56 -13.00 -0.97
C TRP A 219 -5.39 -13.63 0.16
N ALA A 220 -5.94 -12.79 1.03
CA ALA A 220 -6.73 -13.20 2.17
C ALA A 220 -7.87 -12.23 2.45
N ILE A 221 -8.84 -12.71 3.21
CA ILE A 221 -10.03 -11.98 3.63
C ILE A 221 -10.14 -12.05 5.16
N ASP A 222 -10.33 -10.88 5.76
CA ASP A 222 -10.91 -10.74 7.09
C ASP A 222 -12.40 -10.39 6.91
N TRP A 223 -13.28 -11.25 7.42
CA TRP A 223 -14.72 -11.10 7.26
C TRP A 223 -15.35 -10.10 8.22
N ASN A 224 -14.62 -9.65 9.24
CA ASN A 224 -15.09 -8.72 10.26
C ASN A 224 -13.93 -7.92 10.85
N PHE A 225 -13.28 -7.12 10.00
CA PHE A 225 -12.16 -6.29 10.36
C PHE A 225 -12.59 -5.17 11.30
N ARG A 226 -11.93 -5.06 12.47
CA ARG A 226 -12.30 -4.09 13.53
C ARG A 226 -11.31 -2.94 13.66
N ASN A 227 -10.65 -2.59 12.56
CA ASN A 227 -9.59 -1.58 12.52
C ASN A 227 -8.40 -1.91 13.45
N ASP A 228 -8.12 -3.21 13.60
CA ASP A 228 -7.12 -3.77 14.51
C ASP A 228 -6.24 -4.81 13.77
N THR A 229 -5.88 -5.91 14.45
CA THR A 229 -5.14 -7.00 13.83
C THR A 229 -5.98 -7.66 12.74
N PHE A 230 -5.44 -7.75 11.53
CA PHE A 230 -6.05 -8.53 10.44
C PHE A 230 -6.22 -10.00 10.85
N MET A 231 -7.47 -10.47 10.90
CA MET A 231 -7.82 -11.83 11.24
C MET A 231 -8.09 -12.64 9.96
N ASN A 232 -7.22 -13.61 9.68
CA ASN A 232 -7.34 -14.43 8.48
C ASN A 232 -8.55 -15.37 8.57
N GLY A 233 -9.66 -15.00 7.92
CA GLY A 233 -10.87 -15.81 7.83
C GLY A 233 -10.97 -16.65 6.56
N TRP A 234 -10.26 -16.27 5.49
CA TRP A 234 -10.11 -17.06 4.27
C TRP A 234 -8.82 -16.66 3.55
N VAL A 235 -8.17 -17.60 2.86
CA VAL A 235 -6.91 -17.37 2.15
C VAL A 235 -6.75 -18.24 0.91
N ALA A 236 -6.11 -17.68 -0.13
CA ALA A 236 -5.55 -18.45 -1.24
C ALA A 236 -4.14 -17.98 -1.58
N TYR A 237 -3.25 -18.92 -1.92
CA TYR A 237 -1.87 -18.62 -2.27
C TYR A 237 -1.27 -19.66 -3.20
N ARG A 238 -0.26 -19.25 -3.96
CA ARG A 238 0.50 -20.13 -4.84
C ARG A 238 1.62 -20.84 -4.08
N THR A 239 1.86 -22.08 -4.45
CA THR A 239 3.00 -22.89 -4.00
C THR A 239 3.77 -23.43 -5.21
N ARG A 240 4.92 -24.06 -4.96
CA ARG A 240 5.66 -24.74 -6.03
C ARG A 240 4.88 -25.90 -6.66
N LYS A 241 4.00 -26.54 -5.87
CA LYS A 241 3.18 -27.69 -6.32
C LYS A 241 1.87 -27.22 -6.95
N GLU A 242 1.18 -26.29 -6.30
CA GLU A 242 -0.08 -25.70 -6.78
C GLU A 242 0.17 -24.27 -7.22
N ARG A 243 0.24 -24.07 -8.54
CA ARG A 243 0.50 -22.75 -9.13
C ARG A 243 -0.77 -21.97 -9.40
N ARG A 244 -1.96 -22.59 -9.38
CA ARG A 244 -3.22 -21.89 -9.64
C ARG A 244 -3.62 -21.08 -8.41
N LEU A 245 -4.01 -19.83 -8.63
CA LEU A 245 -4.61 -18.99 -7.60
C LEU A 245 -6.13 -18.99 -7.79
N SER A 246 -6.89 -19.32 -6.73
CA SER A 246 -8.33 -19.07 -6.74
C SER A 246 -8.58 -17.57 -6.68
N LEU A 247 -9.40 -17.04 -7.58
CA LEU A 247 -9.77 -15.63 -7.62
C LEU A 247 -11.12 -15.36 -6.92
N SER A 248 -11.73 -16.39 -6.37
CA SER A 248 -12.97 -16.30 -5.62
C SER A 248 -12.85 -17.06 -4.31
N SER A 249 -13.45 -16.51 -3.27
CA SER A 249 -13.59 -17.17 -1.97
C SER A 249 -14.67 -18.24 -1.98
N ASP A 250 -14.62 -19.11 -0.98
CA ASP A 250 -15.82 -19.82 -0.53
C ASP A 250 -16.82 -18.82 0.06
N SER A 251 -18.10 -19.18 0.11
CA SER A 251 -19.10 -18.31 0.73
C SER A 251 -18.94 -18.32 2.25
N HIS A 252 -18.84 -17.14 2.87
CA HIS A 252 -18.85 -16.98 4.32
C HIS A 252 -20.27 -16.66 4.79
N LYS A 253 -20.78 -17.41 5.77
CA LYS A 253 -22.10 -17.19 6.37
C LYS A 253 -21.95 -16.41 7.68
N TYR A 254 -22.70 -15.34 7.83
CA TYR A 254 -22.84 -14.62 9.09
C TYR A 254 -23.99 -15.18 9.92
N ASP A 255 -23.76 -15.34 11.22
CA ASP A 255 -24.77 -15.85 12.14
C ASP A 255 -25.87 -14.81 12.39
N GLU A 256 -25.48 -13.55 12.60
CA GLU A 256 -26.36 -12.43 12.91
C GLU A 256 -26.46 -11.44 11.75
N PRO A 257 -27.59 -10.72 11.60
CA PRO A 257 -27.65 -9.54 10.74
C PRO A 257 -26.85 -8.38 11.32
N GLY A 258 -26.37 -7.49 10.46
CA GLY A 258 -25.61 -6.32 10.86
C GLY A 258 -24.74 -5.75 9.75
N THR A 259 -24.04 -4.67 10.06
CA THR A 259 -23.02 -4.10 9.18
C THR A 259 -21.65 -4.64 9.57
N TYR A 260 -20.93 -5.16 8.60
CA TYR A 260 -19.59 -5.72 8.78
C TYR A 260 -18.61 -5.04 7.84
N THR A 261 -17.38 -4.85 8.30
CA THR A 261 -16.28 -4.38 7.47
C THR A 261 -15.45 -5.58 7.02
N ILE A 262 -15.45 -5.85 5.72
CA ILE A 262 -14.61 -6.89 5.13
C ILE A 262 -13.30 -6.24 4.70
N MET A 263 -12.16 -6.81 5.09
CA MET A 263 -10.85 -6.38 4.60
C MET A 263 -10.27 -7.44 3.68
N VAL A 264 -9.89 -7.03 2.47
CA VAL A 264 -9.19 -7.87 1.49
C VAL A 264 -7.74 -7.44 1.44
N LYS A 265 -6.82 -8.41 1.55
CA LYS A 265 -5.38 -8.18 1.48
C LYS A 265 -4.77 -9.03 0.37
N VAL A 266 -4.09 -8.39 -0.57
CA VAL A 266 -3.34 -9.01 -1.66
C VAL A 266 -1.85 -8.84 -1.40
N VAL A 267 -1.05 -9.85 -1.71
CA VAL A 267 0.42 -9.76 -1.76
C VAL A 267 0.89 -10.17 -3.15
N ASP A 268 1.64 -9.28 -3.77
CA ASP A 268 2.15 -9.44 -5.12
C ASP A 268 3.41 -10.33 -5.18
N ILE A 269 3.88 -10.57 -6.40
CA ILE A 269 5.11 -11.32 -6.68
C ILE A 269 6.40 -10.61 -6.27
N PHE A 270 6.36 -9.44 -5.64
CA PHE A 270 7.50 -8.80 -4.99
C PHE A 270 7.35 -8.75 -3.46
N GLY A 271 6.25 -9.29 -2.93
CA GLY A 271 5.95 -9.27 -1.51
C GLY A 271 5.43 -7.92 -1.02
N ASN A 272 5.01 -7.01 -1.91
CA ASN A 272 4.27 -5.81 -1.52
C ASN A 272 2.82 -6.20 -1.20
N ASP A 273 2.26 -5.56 -0.18
CA ASP A 273 0.87 -5.73 0.20
C ASP A 273 -0.01 -4.58 -0.29
N THR A 274 -1.22 -4.92 -0.71
CA THR A 274 -2.28 -3.97 -1.05
C THR A 274 -3.54 -4.41 -0.33
N SER A 275 -4.21 -3.49 0.35
CA SER A 275 -5.41 -3.80 1.13
C SER A 275 -6.55 -2.84 0.83
N GLN A 276 -7.78 -3.36 0.84
CA GLN A 276 -9.01 -2.59 0.70
C GLN A 276 -10.06 -3.07 1.69
N THR A 277 -10.90 -2.15 2.16
CA THR A 277 -12.01 -2.42 3.08
C THR A 277 -13.35 -2.16 2.40
N PHE A 278 -14.36 -2.94 2.77
CA PHE A 278 -15.71 -2.87 2.22
C PHE A 278 -16.72 -2.99 3.36
N GLU A 279 -17.59 -1.99 3.51
CA GLU A 279 -18.73 -2.11 4.40
C GLU A 279 -19.87 -2.89 3.73
N VAL A 280 -20.38 -3.89 4.44
CA VAL A 280 -21.40 -4.81 3.93
C VAL A 280 -22.51 -4.95 4.95
N GLU A 281 -23.70 -4.49 4.58
CA GLU A 281 -24.93 -4.76 5.32
C GLU A 281 -25.42 -6.19 5.03
N VAL A 282 -25.52 -7.02 6.07
CA VAL A 282 -26.02 -8.39 6.04
C VAL A 282 -27.38 -8.45 6.74
N LYS A 283 -28.39 -9.00 6.07
CA LYS A 283 -29.80 -9.07 6.52
C LYS A 283 -30.22 -10.50 6.84
#